data_AF-A0A535TWD5-F1
#
_entry.id   AF-A0A535TWD5-F1
#
_cell.length_a   1.000
_cell.length_b   1.000
_cell.length_c   1.000
_cell.angle_alpha   90.00
_cell.angle_beta   90.00
_cell.angle_gamma   90.00
#
_symmetry.space_group_name_H-M   'P 1'
#
loop_
_entity.id
_entity.type
_entity.pdbx_description
1 polymer ?
#
loop_
_entity_poly.entity_id
_entity_poly.type
_entity_poly.pdbx_seq_one_letter_code
_entity_poly.pdbx_strand_id
1 'polypeptide(L)'
;MTGLVVYLFVNGAVVIAALLFERGRYRPAVNPEGPWQETAERFVDPTTGQLMKVRYNPQTGARDYVPVSPHPDPPPPGGREKR
;
A
#
# COMPACT_ATOMS: atom_id res chain seq x y z
N MET A 1 -19.37 45.41 12.77
CA MET A 1 -19.75 43.98 12.87
C MET A 1 -19.90 43.30 11.51
N THR A 2 -20.70 43.83 10.59
CA THR A 2 -21.05 43.16 9.30
C THR A 2 -19.86 42.74 8.44
N GLY A 3 -18.84 43.59 8.27
CA GLY A 3 -17.66 43.23 7.47
C GLY A 3 -16.86 42.06 8.03
N LEU A 4 -16.74 41.97 9.37
CA LEU A 4 -16.07 40.85 10.05
C LEU A 4 -16.87 39.55 9.89
N VAL A 5 -18.20 39.62 9.99
CA VAL A 5 -19.09 38.48 9.80
C VAL A 5 -18.98 37.93 8.37
N VAL A 6 -19.00 38.81 7.37
CA VAL A 6 -18.82 38.42 5.95
C VAL A 6 -17.44 37.81 5.72
N TYR A 7 -16.38 38.41 6.27
CA TYR A 7 -15.02 37.89 6.14
C TYR A 7 -14.88 36.48 6.73
N LEU A 8 -15.38 36.26 7.95
CA LEU A 8 -15.32 34.96 8.61
C LEU A 8 -16.15 33.91 7.86
N PHE A 9 -17.32 34.30 7.36
CA PHE A 9 -18.20 33.39 6.60
C PHE A 9 -17.54 32.92 5.31
N VAL A 10 -16.98 33.84 4.52
CA VAL A 10 -16.30 33.50 3.25
C VAL A 10 -15.10 32.58 3.49
N ASN A 11 -14.24 32.92 4.46
CA ASN A 11 -13.07 32.08 4.74
C ASN A 11 -13.46 30.72 5.33
N GLY A 12 -14.47 30.67 6.20
CA GLY A 12 -15.01 29.42 6.72
C GLY A 12 -15.55 28.52 5.60
N ALA A 13 -16.30 29.09 4.65
CA ALA A 13 -16.80 28.37 3.48
C ALA A 13 -15.67 27.82 2.61
N VAL A 14 -14.61 28.59 2.37
CA VAL A 14 -13.42 28.15 1.62
C VAL A 14 -12.73 26.98 2.31
N VAL A 15 -12.53 27.05 3.63
CA VAL A 15 -11.88 25.98 4.41
C VAL A 15 -12.74 24.71 4.38
N ILE A 16 -14.06 24.82 4.57
CA ILE A 16 -14.97 23.68 4.48
C ILE A 16 -14.95 23.07 3.09
N ALA A 17 -14.98 23.88 2.03
CA ALA A 17 -14.91 23.39 0.66
C ALA A 17 -13.60 22.65 0.38
N ALA A 18 -12.46 23.18 0.84
CA ALA A 18 -11.16 22.53 0.73
C ALA A 18 -11.13 21.19 1.47
N LEU A 19 -11.63 21.13 2.71
CA LEU A 19 -11.72 19.89 3.49
C LEU A 19 -12.61 18.84 2.81
N LEU A 20 -13.75 19.24 2.25
CA LEU A 20 -14.64 18.32 1.53
C LEU A 20 -14.00 17.81 0.24
N PHE A 21 -13.28 18.67 -0.48
CA PHE A 21 -12.55 18.30 -1.69
C PHE A 21 -11.41 17.33 -1.38
N GLU A 22 -10.57 17.65 -0.39
CA GLU A 22 -9.49 16.77 0.08
C GLU A 22 -10.04 15.43 0.57
N ARG A 23 -11.11 15.43 1.37
CA ARG A 23 -11.73 14.20 1.86
C ARG A 23 -12.33 13.34 0.75
N GLY A 24 -12.89 13.96 -0.29
CA GLY A 24 -13.41 13.26 -1.47
C GLY A 24 -12.30 12.73 -2.38
N ARG A 25 -11.17 13.45 -2.45
CA ARG A 25 -9.98 13.10 -3.25
C ARG A 25 -9.13 12.02 -2.56
N TYR A 26 -9.13 11.96 -1.22
CA TYR A 26 -8.38 10.99 -0.41
C TYR A 26 -9.08 9.63 -0.29
N ARG A 27 -9.55 9.11 -1.42
CA ARG A 27 -9.82 7.68 -1.56
C ARG A 27 -8.70 7.15 -2.46
N PRO A 28 -7.66 6.52 -1.90
CA PRO A 28 -6.78 5.73 -2.73
C PRO A 28 -7.69 4.78 -3.51
N ALA A 29 -7.57 4.77 -4.84
CA ALA A 29 -8.17 3.73 -5.65
C ALA A 29 -7.45 2.44 -5.27
N VAL A 30 -7.90 1.83 -4.16
CA VAL A 30 -7.42 0.54 -3.68
C VAL A 30 -7.95 -0.46 -4.70
N ASN A 31 -7.10 -0.78 -5.68
CA ASN A 31 -7.32 -1.97 -6.47
C ASN A 31 -6.89 -3.14 -5.57
N PRO A 32 -7.80 -4.07 -5.18
CA PRO A 32 -7.43 -5.23 -4.39
C PRO A 32 -6.39 -6.10 -5.10
N GLU A 33 -6.37 -6.01 -6.44
CA GLU A 33 -5.39 -6.65 -7.33
C GLU A 33 -4.17 -5.76 -7.61
N GLY A 34 -3.93 -4.71 -6.80
CA GLY A 34 -2.75 -3.85 -6.90
C GLY A 34 -1.44 -4.65 -6.97
N PRO A 35 -0.36 -4.08 -7.54
CA PRO A 35 0.84 -4.82 -7.87
C PRO A 35 1.48 -5.42 -6.62
N TRP A 36 1.24 -6.71 -6.42
CA TRP A 36 1.85 -7.50 -5.35
C TRP A 36 3.37 -7.53 -5.57
N GLN A 37 4.12 -7.04 -4.59
CA GLN A 37 5.57 -7.08 -4.60
C GLN A 37 6.06 -8.27 -3.79
N GLU A 38 6.92 -9.09 -4.39
CA GLU A 38 7.58 -10.15 -3.65
C GLU A 38 8.56 -9.55 -2.63
N THR A 39 8.59 -10.14 -1.44
CA THR A 39 9.55 -9.80 -0.41
C THR A 39 10.59 -10.91 -0.29
N ALA A 40 11.70 -10.64 0.41
CA ALA A 40 12.68 -11.67 0.73
C ALA A 40 12.22 -12.62 1.86
N GLU A 41 11.10 -12.32 2.53
CA GLU A 41 10.60 -13.09 3.65
C GLU A 41 10.05 -14.45 3.20
N ARG A 42 10.57 -15.52 3.81
CA ARG A 42 10.11 -16.89 3.64
C ARG A 42 10.04 -17.57 4.99
N PHE A 43 9.06 -18.45 5.18
CA PHE A 43 8.90 -19.23 6.40
C PHE A 43 8.19 -20.54 6.11
N VAL A 44 8.31 -21.51 7.01
CA VAL A 44 7.54 -22.76 6.96
C VAL A 44 6.28 -22.56 7.77
N ASP A 45 5.11 -22.76 7.17
CA ASP A 45 3.84 -22.74 7.89
C ASP A 45 3.79 -23.92 8.88
N PRO A 46 3.68 -23.68 10.20
CA PRO A 46 3.67 -24.76 11.20
C PRO A 46 2.43 -25.67 11.10
N THR A 47 1.36 -25.22 10.45
CA THR A 47 0.10 -25.96 10.31
C THR A 47 0.17 -26.97 9.17
N THR A 48 0.78 -26.57 8.04
CA THR A 48 0.81 -27.36 6.80
C THR A 48 2.19 -27.91 6.44
N GLY A 49 3.25 -27.38 7.07
CA GLY A 49 4.64 -27.69 6.72
C GLY A 49 5.09 -27.09 5.38
N GLN A 50 4.29 -26.24 4.73
CA GLN A 50 4.63 -25.67 3.43
C GLN A 50 5.59 -24.48 3.55
N LEU A 51 6.54 -24.40 2.62
CA LEU A 51 7.37 -23.20 2.47
C LEU A 51 6.53 -22.09 1.83
N MET A 52 6.36 -21.00 2.57
CA MET A 52 5.59 -19.83 2.18
C MET A 52 6.52 -18.66 1.89
N LYS A 53 6.13 -17.79 0.96
CA LYS A 53 6.73 -16.47 0.73
C LYS A 53 5.71 -15.37 1.00
N VAL A 54 6.20 -14.22 1.45
CA VAL A 54 5.35 -13.05 1.73
C VAL A 54 5.36 -12.11 0.53
N ARG A 55 4.18 -11.65 0.13
CA ARG A 55 4.00 -10.56 -0.85
C ARG A 55 3.34 -9.36 -0.18
N TYR A 56 3.76 -8.16 -0.56
CA TYR A 56 3.27 -6.89 -0.01
C TYR A 56 2.55 -6.08 -1.08
N ASN A 57 1.38 -5.52 -0.74
CA ASN A 57 0.69 -4.58 -1.60
C ASN A 57 0.95 -3.14 -1.11
N PRO A 58 1.73 -2.32 -1.83
CA PRO A 58 2.06 -0.96 -1.40
C PRO A 58 0.89 0.02 -1.46
N GLN A 59 -0.16 -0.31 -2.22
CA GLN A 59 -1.35 0.54 -2.34
C GLN A 59 -2.29 0.37 -1.15
N THR A 60 -2.34 -0.84 -0.57
CA THR A 60 -3.27 -1.18 0.52
C THR A 60 -2.60 -1.41 1.86
N GLY A 61 -1.30 -1.70 1.87
CA GLY A 61 -0.56 -2.16 3.04
C GLY A 61 -0.80 -3.64 3.37
N ALA A 62 -1.55 -4.38 2.55
CA ALA A 62 -1.85 -5.79 2.80
C ALA A 62 -0.61 -6.69 2.63
N ARG A 63 -0.60 -7.79 3.39
CA ARG A 63 0.39 -8.87 3.28
C ARG A 63 -0.33 -10.16 2.90
N ASP A 64 0.22 -10.86 1.93
CA ASP A 64 -0.31 -12.13 1.45
C ASP A 64 0.75 -13.24 1.57
N TYR A 65 0.31 -14.44 1.94
CA TYR A 65 1.16 -15.60 2.21
C TYR A 65 0.88 -16.66 1.16
N VAL A 66 1.83 -16.85 0.23
CA VAL A 66 1.65 -17.82 -0.85
C VAL A 66 2.68 -18.93 -0.80
N PRO A 67 2.30 -20.17 -1.18
CA PRO A 67 3.26 -21.26 -1.30
C PRO A 67 4.36 -20.92 -2.30
N VAL A 68 5.59 -21.32 -1.98
CA VAL A 68 6.69 -21.33 -2.93
C VAL A 68 6.48 -22.52 -3.86
N SER A 69 5.86 -22.27 -5.03
CA SER A 69 5.79 -23.29 -6.09
C SER A 69 7.21 -23.70 -6.49
N PRO A 70 7.48 -25.00 -6.73
CA PRO A 70 8.80 -25.48 -7.16
C PRO A 70 9.18 -25.06 -8.60
N HIS A 71 8.44 -24.16 -9.24
CA HIS A 71 8.88 -23.58 -10.50
C HIS A 71 10.08 -22.67 -10.20
N PRO A 72 11.22 -22.79 -10.91
CA PRO A 72 12.41 -22.05 -10.56
C PRO A 72 12.10 -20.56 -10.70
N ASP A 73 12.07 -19.83 -9.58
CA ASP A 73 12.22 -18.39 -9.62
C ASP A 73 13.51 -18.10 -10.44
N PRO A 74 13.49 -17.17 -11.42
CA PRO A 74 14.71 -16.82 -12.13
C PRO A 74 15.77 -16.42 -11.09
N PRO A 75 17.02 -16.90 -11.24
CA PRO A 75 18.05 -16.68 -10.25
C PRO A 75 18.20 -15.17 -9.99
N PRO A 76 18.44 -14.76 -8.73
CA PRO A 76 18.66 -13.37 -8.40
C PRO A 76 19.81 -12.82 -9.26
N PRO A 77 19.72 -11.57 -9.77
CA PRO A 77 20.75 -11.03 -10.64
C PRO A 77 22.09 -10.93 -9.90
N GLY A 78 22.96 -11.89 -10.18
CA GLY A 78 24.42 -11.84 -10.02
C GLY A 78 24.94 -11.20 -8.73
N GLY A 79 24.74 -11.84 -7.58
CA GLY A 79 25.60 -11.62 -6.42
C GLY A 79 27.00 -12.11 -6.75
N ARG A 80 27.91 -11.18 -7.08
CA ARG A 80 29.33 -11.49 -7.39
C ARG A 80 29.94 -12.32 -6.27
N GLU A 81 30.30 -13.55 -6.59
CA GLU A 81 31.15 -14.41 -5.78
C GLU A 81 32.52 -13.75 -5.64
N LYS A 82 32.78 -13.12 -4.49
CA LYS A 82 34.12 -12.66 -4.13
C LYS A 82 34.90 -13.87 -3.62
N ARG A 83 35.64 -14.48 -4.54
CA ARG A 83 36.83 -15.30 -4.23
C ARG A 83 37.88 -14.49 -3.48
#